data_AF-A0A954ECW2-F1
#
_entry.id   AF-A0A954ECW2-F1
#
_cell.length_a   1.000
_cell.length_b   1.000
_cell.length_c   1.000
_cell.angle_alpha   90.00
_cell.angle_beta   90.00
_cell.angle_gamma   90.00
#
_symmetry.space_group_name_H-M   'P 1'
#
loop_
_entity.id
_entity.type
_entity.pdbx_description
1 polymer ?
#
loop_
_entity_poly.entity_id
_entity_poly.type
_entity_poly.pdbx_seq_one_letter_code
_entity_poly.pdbx_strand_id
1 'polypeptide(L)'
;MLSIRCLVLVGIMTFTPQITSADEPAATRPAEIYRQFAGAWETSPEINRLLGFENEESRLDAQVMHPQSFRLSIDEKSGESIKQEVMTIFQEAIFQKMGHEIIATGKWETTFEIDPGIDSQCFLTHHNGATYLWTSAPYVVVYGGKISYIRGAKPELDILVIDFNLSEESRTPDTVAYKRVAQKSE
;
A
#
# COMPACT_ATOMS: atom_id res chain seq x y z
N MET A 1 13.47 -11.92 80.48
CA MET A 1 13.83 -12.95 79.48
C MET A 1 12.86 -12.86 78.33
N LEU A 2 13.39 -12.64 77.13
CA LEU A 2 12.68 -12.56 75.86
C LEU A 2 11.89 -13.85 75.59
N SER A 3 10.66 -13.74 75.10
CA SER A 3 10.05 -14.78 74.27
C SER A 3 9.56 -14.13 72.99
N ILE A 4 10.28 -14.44 71.91
CA ILE A 4 10.06 -13.94 70.55
C ILE A 4 9.03 -14.82 69.85
N ARG A 5 8.18 -14.11 69.11
CA ARG A 5 7.09 -14.55 68.24
C ARG A 5 7.50 -15.60 67.20
N CYS A 6 6.56 -16.43 66.77
CA CYS A 6 6.46 -16.86 65.37
C CYS A 6 4.97 -17.09 65.01
N LEU A 7 4.28 -16.01 64.61
CA LEU A 7 3.03 -16.11 63.86
C LEU A 7 3.37 -15.77 62.41
N VAL A 8 3.35 -16.78 61.55
CA VAL A 8 3.56 -16.60 60.10
C VAL A 8 2.23 -16.16 59.50
N LEU A 9 2.12 -14.88 59.18
CA LEU A 9 1.04 -14.33 58.36
C LEU A 9 1.41 -14.56 56.89
N VAL A 10 0.77 -15.55 56.26
CA VAL A 10 0.82 -15.76 54.81
C VAL A 10 -0.12 -14.74 54.18
N GLY A 11 0.43 -13.63 53.70
CA GLY A 11 -0.30 -12.66 52.88
C GLY A 11 -0.46 -13.20 51.47
N ILE A 12 -1.70 -13.55 51.08
CA ILE A 12 -2.06 -13.83 49.69
C ILE A 12 -2.11 -12.48 48.97
N MET A 13 -1.08 -12.15 48.21
CA MET A 13 -1.12 -11.03 47.26
C MET A 13 -1.96 -11.47 46.05
N THR A 14 -3.20 -11.00 45.98
CA THR A 14 -3.98 -11.04 44.73
C THR A 14 -3.40 -10.01 43.77
N PHE A 15 -2.60 -10.45 42.81
CA PHE A 15 -2.21 -9.65 41.67
C PHE A 15 -3.44 -9.49 40.76
N THR A 16 -4.10 -8.35 40.81
CA THR A 16 -4.96 -7.90 39.71
C THR A 16 -4.05 -7.39 38.59
N PRO A 17 -4.02 -8.05 37.41
CA PRO A 17 -3.35 -7.47 36.26
C PRO A 17 -4.11 -6.20 35.87
N GLN A 18 -3.50 -5.04 36.10
CA GLN A 18 -3.90 -3.82 35.40
C GLN A 18 -3.57 -4.06 33.94
N ILE A 19 -4.58 -4.45 33.16
CA ILE A 19 -4.56 -4.28 31.71
C ILE A 19 -4.61 -2.76 31.51
N THR A 20 -3.44 -2.13 31.47
CA THR A 20 -3.30 -0.84 30.82
C THR A 20 -3.56 -1.12 29.35
N SER A 21 -4.83 -0.96 28.94
CA SER A 21 -5.16 -0.62 27.57
C SER A 21 -4.50 0.73 27.32
N ALA A 22 -3.23 0.68 26.90
CA ALA A 22 -2.66 1.78 26.17
C ALA A 22 -3.47 1.83 24.88
N ASP A 23 -4.51 2.67 24.87
CA ASP A 23 -4.94 3.35 23.67
C ASP A 23 -3.70 4.12 23.17
N GLU A 24 -2.82 3.42 22.46
CA GLU A 24 -1.93 4.07 21.52
C GLU A 24 -2.87 4.65 20.46
N PRO A 25 -3.03 5.98 20.35
CA PRO A 25 -3.63 6.52 19.15
C PRO A 25 -2.76 6.01 18.02
N ALA A 26 -3.36 5.24 17.10
CA ALA A 26 -2.70 4.75 15.89
C ALA A 26 -1.86 5.90 15.35
N ALA A 27 -0.54 5.79 15.51
CA ALA A 27 0.38 6.87 15.22
C ALA A 27 0.16 7.19 13.74
N THR A 28 -0.50 8.31 13.48
CA THR A 28 -0.80 8.76 12.13
C THR A 28 0.55 9.04 11.50
N ARG A 29 1.11 8.03 10.83
CA ARG A 29 2.41 8.13 10.16
C ARG A 29 2.27 9.29 9.17
N PRO A 30 2.98 10.41 9.37
CA PRO A 30 2.74 11.59 8.57
C PRO A 30 3.03 11.26 7.11
N ALA A 31 2.17 11.79 6.23
CA ALA A 31 2.16 11.50 4.80
C ALA A 31 3.48 11.76 4.06
N GLU A 32 4.45 12.44 4.68
CA GLU A 32 5.83 12.56 4.19
C GLU A 32 6.46 11.21 3.83
N ILE A 33 6.11 10.12 4.53
CA ILE A 33 6.65 8.78 4.27
C ILE A 33 6.18 8.22 2.91
N TYR A 34 5.00 8.62 2.43
CA TYR A 34 4.39 8.03 1.23
C TYR A 34 4.57 8.88 -0.03
N ARG A 35 5.13 10.09 0.09
CA ARG A 35 5.45 10.97 -1.05
C ARG A 35 6.36 10.31 -2.08
N GLN A 36 7.17 9.31 -1.69
CA GLN A 36 8.03 8.55 -2.60
C GLN A 36 7.25 7.85 -3.73
N PHE A 37 5.97 7.52 -3.51
CA PHE A 37 5.10 6.91 -4.52
C PHE A 37 4.47 7.94 -5.47
N ALA A 38 4.41 9.22 -5.08
CA ALA A 38 3.86 10.27 -5.91
C ALA A 38 4.76 10.56 -7.12
N GLY A 39 4.17 11.06 -8.21
CA GLY A 39 4.85 11.41 -9.45
C GLY A 39 4.36 10.64 -10.66
N ALA A 40 5.03 10.84 -11.79
CA ALA A 40 4.75 10.13 -13.03
C ALA A 40 5.66 8.89 -13.15
N TRP A 41 5.07 7.81 -13.63
CA TRP A 41 5.65 6.48 -13.71
C TRP A 41 5.34 5.89 -15.08
N GLU A 42 6.32 5.25 -15.71
CA GLU A 42 6.13 4.57 -16.99
C GLU A 42 6.72 3.16 -16.93
N THR A 43 6.06 2.22 -17.60
CA THR A 43 6.56 0.86 -17.74
C THR A 43 7.94 0.87 -18.41
N SER A 44 8.82 -0.01 -17.96
CA SER A 44 10.14 -0.17 -18.55
C SER A 44 10.37 -1.64 -18.90
N PRO A 45 10.29 -2.02 -20.20
CA PRO A 45 10.54 -3.40 -20.61
C PRO A 45 11.91 -3.90 -20.15
N GLU A 46 12.93 -3.05 -20.19
CA GLU A 46 14.28 -3.36 -19.70
C GLU A 46 14.28 -3.75 -18.22
N ILE A 47 13.66 -2.94 -17.35
CA ILE A 47 13.62 -3.22 -15.91
C ILE A 47 12.79 -4.46 -15.62
N ASN A 48 11.64 -4.61 -16.29
CA ASN A 48 10.80 -5.79 -16.14
C ASN A 48 11.56 -7.06 -16.52
N ARG A 49 12.37 -7.02 -17.59
CA ARG A 49 13.24 -8.14 -17.96
C ARG A 49 14.33 -8.41 -16.91
N LEU A 50 15.02 -7.37 -16.44
CA LEU A 50 16.09 -7.50 -15.45
C LEU A 50 15.59 -8.07 -14.11
N LEU A 51 14.36 -7.73 -13.72
CA LEU A 51 13.73 -8.24 -12.51
C LEU A 51 13.03 -9.61 -12.71
N GLY A 52 12.97 -10.10 -13.95
CA GLY A 52 12.33 -11.37 -14.31
C GLY A 52 10.80 -11.33 -14.32
N PHE A 53 10.20 -10.16 -14.49
CA PHE A 53 8.76 -9.97 -14.64
C PHE A 53 8.29 -10.17 -16.09
N GLU A 54 9.17 -9.95 -17.07
CA GLU A 54 8.90 -10.28 -18.47
C GLU A 54 9.22 -11.76 -18.71
N ASN A 55 8.21 -12.64 -18.63
CA ASN A 55 8.33 -14.04 -19.06
C ASN A 55 7.34 -14.31 -20.21
N GLU A 56 7.71 -15.18 -21.17
CA GLU A 56 6.90 -15.44 -22.38
C GLU A 56 5.59 -16.18 -22.07
N GLU A 57 5.54 -16.93 -20.97
CA GLU A 57 4.36 -17.68 -20.51
C GLU A 57 3.29 -16.74 -19.91
N SER A 58 3.71 -15.67 -19.23
CA SER A 58 2.88 -14.61 -18.67
C SER A 58 2.07 -13.87 -19.72
N ARG A 59 2.64 -13.72 -20.92
CA ARG A 59 2.02 -12.97 -22.03
C ARG A 59 0.89 -13.75 -22.69
N LEU A 60 0.82 -15.07 -22.49
CA LEU A 60 -0.17 -15.93 -23.12
C LEU A 60 -1.49 -15.99 -22.32
N ASP A 61 -1.44 -15.78 -21.00
CA ASP A 61 -2.62 -15.84 -20.12
C ASP A 61 -3.10 -14.47 -19.62
N ALA A 62 -2.30 -13.41 -19.71
CA ALA A 62 -2.65 -12.10 -19.16
C ALA A 62 -3.60 -11.30 -20.07
N GLN A 63 -4.91 -11.45 -19.84
CA GLN A 63 -5.89 -10.38 -20.09
C GLN A 63 -5.74 -9.21 -19.09
N VAL A 64 -4.70 -9.20 -18.26
CA VAL A 64 -4.43 -8.14 -17.28
C VAL A 64 -3.72 -6.99 -17.99
N MET A 65 -4.51 -6.06 -18.52
CA MET A 65 -4.01 -4.78 -19.02
C MET A 65 -3.60 -3.90 -17.83
N HIS A 66 -2.32 -3.92 -17.47
CA HIS A 66 -1.75 -2.91 -16.60
C HIS A 66 -1.52 -1.61 -17.41
N PRO A 67 -1.56 -0.42 -16.77
CA PRO A 67 -1.31 0.83 -17.49
C PRO A 67 0.13 0.87 -18.02
N GLN A 68 0.32 1.48 -19.19
CA GLN A 68 1.65 1.73 -19.77
C GLN A 68 2.37 2.84 -19.01
N SER A 69 1.62 3.83 -18.53
CA SER A 69 2.12 4.88 -17.65
C SER A 69 0.99 5.38 -16.75
N PHE A 70 1.38 6.03 -15.66
CA PHE A 70 0.43 6.70 -14.79
C PHE A 70 1.07 7.84 -14.00
N ARG A 71 0.23 8.70 -13.44
CA ARG A 71 0.60 9.71 -12.46
C ARG A 71 -0.15 9.45 -11.15
N LEU A 72 0.60 9.40 -10.07
CA LEU A 72 0.06 9.35 -8.71
C LEU A 72 0.23 10.71 -8.05
N SER A 73 -0.88 11.28 -7.61
CA SER A 73 -0.89 12.38 -6.66
C SER A 73 -1.32 11.81 -5.32
N ILE A 74 -0.54 12.02 -4.26
CA ILE A 74 -0.85 11.54 -2.91
C ILE A 74 -1.15 12.76 -2.04
N ASP A 75 -2.38 12.83 -1.55
CA ASP A 75 -2.82 13.82 -0.59
C ASP A 75 -2.36 13.43 0.81
N GLU A 76 -1.90 14.43 1.58
CA GLU A 76 -1.37 14.19 2.91
C GLU A 76 -2.42 13.91 3.97
N LYS A 77 -3.67 14.22 3.64
CA LYS A 77 -4.81 14.01 4.51
C LYS A 77 -5.74 13.01 3.87
N SER A 78 -5.78 11.82 4.45
CA SER A 78 -6.65 10.74 4.04
C SER A 78 -8.09 11.23 3.88
N GLY A 79 -8.62 11.12 2.67
CA GLY A 79 -10.06 11.24 2.39
C GLY A 79 -10.61 12.63 2.14
N GLU A 80 -9.85 13.72 2.32
CA GLU A 80 -10.38 15.09 2.12
C GLU A 80 -10.83 15.36 0.67
N SER A 81 -10.23 14.67 -0.31
CA SER A 81 -10.52 14.82 -1.74
C SER A 81 -11.38 13.67 -2.33
N ILE A 82 -11.72 12.67 -1.51
CA ILE A 82 -12.47 11.49 -1.94
C ILE A 82 -13.96 11.68 -1.69
N LYS A 83 -14.80 11.23 -2.64
CA LYS A 83 -16.25 11.27 -2.43
C LYS A 83 -16.59 10.34 -1.26
N GLN A 84 -17.26 10.85 -0.23
CA GLN A 84 -17.54 10.10 1.00
C GLN A 84 -18.17 8.72 0.74
N GLU A 85 -19.06 8.62 -0.24
CA GLU A 85 -19.71 7.35 -0.62
C GLU A 85 -18.71 6.31 -1.15
N VAL A 86 -17.73 6.73 -1.96
CA VAL A 86 -16.67 5.86 -2.48
C VAL A 86 -15.75 5.43 -1.35
N MET A 87 -15.39 6.36 -0.46
CA MET A 87 -14.59 6.07 0.73
C MET A 87 -15.28 5.00 1.59
N THR A 88 -16.56 5.18 1.92
CA THR A 88 -17.33 4.25 2.75
C THR A 88 -17.40 2.86 2.13
N ILE A 89 -17.68 2.75 0.81
CA ILE A 89 -17.76 1.45 0.13
C ILE A 89 -16.43 0.71 0.21
N PHE A 90 -15.31 1.34 -0.16
CA PHE A 90 -14.01 0.68 -0.14
C PHE A 90 -13.57 0.34 1.30
N GLN A 91 -13.80 1.26 2.23
CA GLN A 91 -13.42 1.07 3.62
C GLN A 91 -14.19 -0.08 4.28
N GLU A 92 -15.52 -0.13 4.14
CA GLU A 92 -16.36 -1.15 4.78
C GLU A 92 -16.36 -2.49 4.03
N ALA A 93 -16.38 -2.47 2.70
CA ALA A 93 -16.54 -3.69 1.90
C ALA A 93 -15.23 -4.45 1.71
N ILE A 94 -14.09 -3.74 1.65
CA ILE A 94 -12.79 -4.32 1.28
C ILE A 94 -11.79 -4.14 2.42
N PHE A 95 -11.47 -2.89 2.79
CA PHE A 95 -10.30 -2.64 3.64
C PHE A 95 -10.48 -3.14 5.07
N GLN A 96 -11.61 -2.84 5.73
CA GLN A 96 -11.87 -3.34 7.08
C GLN A 96 -11.90 -4.87 7.13
N LYS A 97 -12.53 -5.52 6.15
CA LYS A 97 -12.62 -6.99 6.10
C LYS A 97 -11.26 -7.66 5.90
N MET A 98 -10.39 -7.03 5.10
CA MET A 98 -9.04 -7.52 4.83
C MET A 98 -8.02 -7.04 5.87
N GLY A 99 -8.41 -6.21 6.84
CA GLY A 99 -7.50 -5.66 7.85
C GLY A 99 -6.50 -4.65 7.29
N HIS A 100 -6.89 -3.93 6.24
CA HIS A 100 -6.12 -2.82 5.67
C HIS A 100 -6.48 -1.50 6.36
N GLU A 101 -5.45 -0.73 6.73
CA GLU A 101 -5.58 0.63 7.25
C GLU A 101 -5.31 1.64 6.13
N ILE A 102 -6.20 2.62 5.93
CA ILE A 102 -5.95 3.70 4.96
C ILE A 102 -4.91 4.66 5.54
N ILE A 103 -3.80 4.82 4.82
CA ILE A 103 -2.66 5.65 5.24
C ILE A 103 -2.50 6.91 4.39
N ALA A 104 -2.99 6.90 3.15
CA ALA A 104 -3.10 8.10 2.32
C ALA A 104 -4.15 7.89 1.23
N THR A 105 -4.56 8.97 0.59
CA THR A 105 -5.48 8.97 -0.55
C THR A 105 -4.93 9.83 -1.66
N GLY A 106 -5.49 9.74 -2.85
CA GLY A 106 -5.20 10.73 -3.86
C GLY A 106 -5.78 10.39 -5.22
N LYS A 107 -5.05 10.74 -6.27
CA LYS A 107 -5.47 10.55 -7.66
C LYS A 107 -4.52 9.64 -8.41
N TRP A 108 -5.11 8.84 -9.29
CA TRP A 108 -4.43 7.98 -10.24
C TRP A 108 -4.92 8.29 -11.64
N GLU A 109 -4.02 8.86 -12.44
CA GLU A 109 -4.26 9.16 -13.84
C GLU A 109 -3.45 8.17 -14.67
N THR A 110 -4.10 7.38 -15.51
CA THR A 110 -3.45 6.30 -16.27
C THR A 110 -3.41 6.59 -17.76
N THR A 111 -2.52 5.91 -18.47
CA THR A 111 -2.53 5.81 -19.92
C THR A 111 -2.33 4.35 -20.32
N PHE A 112 -3.18 3.87 -21.21
CA PHE A 112 -3.12 2.52 -21.78
C PHE A 112 -2.80 2.60 -23.28
N GLU A 113 -2.40 1.48 -23.87
CA GLU A 113 -2.02 1.42 -25.29
C GLU A 113 -3.16 1.77 -26.24
N ILE A 114 -4.39 1.43 -25.86
CA ILE A 114 -5.58 1.43 -26.72
C ILE A 114 -6.81 2.12 -26.08
N ASP A 115 -6.66 2.82 -24.96
CA ASP A 115 -7.77 3.46 -24.22
C ASP A 115 -7.39 4.89 -23.76
N PRO A 116 -8.33 5.88 -23.79
CA PRO A 116 -8.13 7.29 -23.42
C PRO A 116 -7.54 7.62 -22.04
N GLY A 117 -7.21 6.64 -21.20
CA GLY A 117 -6.66 6.89 -19.88
C GLY A 117 -7.75 7.19 -18.86
N ILE A 118 -7.58 6.67 -17.66
CA ILE A 118 -8.57 6.74 -16.59
C ILE A 118 -8.02 7.65 -15.50
N ASP A 119 -8.79 8.69 -15.13
CA ASP A 119 -8.61 9.44 -13.89
C ASP A 119 -9.54 8.85 -12.82
N SER A 120 -8.95 8.40 -11.72
CA SER A 120 -9.65 7.74 -10.63
C SER A 120 -9.06 8.12 -9.28
N GLN A 121 -9.88 8.00 -8.23
CA GLN A 121 -9.40 8.09 -6.86
C GLN A 121 -8.60 6.84 -6.51
N CYS A 122 -7.49 7.04 -5.79
CA CYS A 122 -6.68 5.95 -5.27
C CYS A 122 -6.54 6.02 -3.75
N PHE A 123 -6.26 4.86 -3.16
CA PHE A 123 -6.03 4.69 -1.73
C PHE A 123 -4.69 3.99 -1.54
N LEU A 124 -3.85 4.54 -0.66
CA LEU A 124 -2.74 3.80 -0.09
C LEU A 124 -3.20 3.19 1.21
N THR A 125 -3.00 1.88 1.35
CA THR A 125 -3.30 1.17 2.58
C THR A 125 -2.11 0.41 3.12
N HIS A 126 -2.11 0.14 4.41
CA HIS A 126 -1.12 -0.68 5.10
C HIS A 126 -1.77 -1.97 5.60
N HIS A 127 -1.11 -3.10 5.38
CA HIS A 127 -1.52 -4.40 5.90
C HIS A 127 -0.28 -5.29 6.06
N ASN A 128 -0.13 -5.95 7.22
CA ASN A 128 0.95 -6.88 7.53
C ASN A 128 2.37 -6.37 7.16
N GLY A 129 2.66 -5.09 7.43
CA GLY A 129 3.97 -4.51 7.14
C GLY A 129 4.20 -4.10 5.68
N ALA A 130 3.24 -4.32 4.78
CA ALA A 130 3.31 -3.94 3.37
C ALA A 130 2.39 -2.75 3.05
N THR A 131 2.73 -2.03 1.98
CA THR A 131 1.91 -0.94 1.44
C THR A 131 1.23 -1.40 0.15
N TYR A 132 -0.03 -1.00 -0.03
CA TYR A 132 -0.85 -1.37 -1.16
C TYR A 132 -1.44 -0.12 -1.81
N LEU A 133 -1.54 -0.12 -3.14
CA LEU A 133 -2.22 0.90 -3.93
C LEU A 133 -3.53 0.32 -4.45
N TRP A 134 -4.64 0.99 -4.15
CA TRP A 134 -5.99 0.59 -4.56
C TRP A 134 -6.65 1.69 -5.38
N THR A 135 -7.50 1.30 -6.32
CA THR A 135 -8.04 2.23 -7.31
C THR A 135 -9.50 1.87 -7.61
N SER A 136 -10.30 2.88 -7.93
CA SER A 136 -11.73 2.73 -8.20
C SER A 136 -12.06 2.67 -9.69
N ALA A 137 -11.07 2.43 -10.55
CA ALA A 137 -11.21 2.45 -11.99
C ALA A 137 -12.09 1.28 -12.49
N PRO A 138 -13.23 1.54 -13.16
CA PRO A 138 -13.88 0.50 -13.95
C PRO A 138 -12.90 0.04 -15.04
N TYR A 139 -12.89 -1.24 -15.41
CA TYR A 139 -11.99 -1.86 -16.41
C TYR A 139 -10.61 -2.32 -15.95
N VAL A 140 -10.12 -1.94 -14.76
CA VAL A 140 -8.94 -2.61 -14.20
C VAL A 140 -9.43 -3.86 -13.48
N VAL A 141 -9.14 -5.04 -14.04
CA VAL A 141 -9.45 -6.35 -13.41
C VAL A 141 -8.81 -6.45 -12.03
N VAL A 142 -7.75 -5.67 -11.80
CA VAL A 142 -7.07 -5.56 -10.52
C VAL A 142 -7.44 -4.25 -9.79
N TYR A 143 -8.18 -4.39 -8.70
CA TYR A 143 -8.60 -3.25 -7.86
C TYR A 143 -7.47 -2.65 -7.01
N GLY A 144 -6.34 -3.33 -6.90
CA GLY A 144 -5.15 -2.83 -6.22
C GLY A 144 -4.01 -3.84 -6.18
N GLY A 145 -2.82 -3.38 -5.82
CA GLY A 145 -1.63 -4.20 -5.76
C GLY A 145 -0.70 -3.78 -4.64
N LYS A 146 0.12 -4.71 -4.14
CA LYS A 146 1.21 -4.40 -3.23
C LYS A 146 2.24 -3.58 -3.97
N ILE A 147 2.67 -2.47 -3.37
CA ILE A 147 3.68 -1.60 -3.97
C ILE A 147 5.02 -1.72 -3.24
N SER A 148 6.10 -1.75 -4.01
CA SER A 148 7.47 -1.73 -3.51
C SER A 148 8.25 -0.63 -4.23
N TYR A 149 9.02 0.14 -3.48
CA TYR A 149 9.82 1.25 -4.02
C TYR A 149 11.31 0.95 -3.89
N ILE A 150 12.02 1.07 -5.00
CA ILE A 150 13.49 0.96 -5.06
C ILE A 150 14.02 2.35 -5.39
N ARG A 151 14.75 2.93 -4.45
CA ARG A 151 15.37 4.24 -4.63
C ARG A 151 16.55 4.13 -5.60
N GLY A 152 16.51 4.93 -6.66
CA GLY A 152 17.62 5.09 -7.58
C GLY A 152 18.72 5.97 -7.01
N ALA A 153 19.90 5.95 -7.63
CA ALA A 153 20.97 6.92 -7.33
C ALA A 153 20.56 8.37 -7.66
N LYS A 154 19.55 8.53 -8.51
CA LYS A 154 18.88 9.79 -8.86
C LYS A 154 17.38 9.52 -9.03
N PRO A 155 16.50 10.52 -8.88
CA PRO A 155 15.05 10.32 -8.95
C PRO A 155 14.58 9.64 -10.24
N GLU A 156 15.18 9.95 -11.39
CA GLU A 156 14.85 9.33 -12.69
C GLU A 156 15.19 7.83 -12.78
N LEU A 157 15.93 7.30 -11.80
CA LEU A 157 16.27 5.88 -11.67
C LEU A 157 15.44 5.19 -10.58
N ASP A 158 14.50 5.89 -9.96
CA ASP A 158 13.56 5.28 -9.03
C ASP A 158 12.69 4.27 -9.76
N ILE A 159 12.42 3.15 -9.07
CA ILE A 159 11.56 2.08 -9.58
C ILE A 159 10.41 1.88 -8.60
N LEU A 160 9.20 1.83 -9.15
CA LEU A 160 8.00 1.41 -8.44
C LEU A 160 7.56 0.07 -9.01
N VAL A 161 7.53 -0.95 -8.17
CA VAL A 161 7.01 -2.28 -8.52
C VAL A 161 5.60 -2.38 -7.96
N ILE A 162 4.65 -2.76 -8.80
CA ILE A 162 3.29 -3.07 -8.38
C ILE A 162 3.09 -4.56 -8.63
N ASP A 163 2.85 -5.28 -7.54
CA ASP A 163 2.47 -6.69 -7.55
C ASP A 163 0.95 -6.74 -7.38
N PHE A 164 0.27 -7.06 -8.48
CA PHE A 164 -1.19 -7.15 -8.54
C PHE A 164 -1.71 -8.49 -8.02
N ASN A 165 -0.84 -9.42 -7.61
CA ASN A 165 -1.25 -10.65 -6.97
C ASN A 165 -1.66 -10.40 -5.52
N LEU A 166 -2.97 -10.46 -5.26
CA LEU A 166 -3.50 -10.28 -3.91
C LEU A 166 -3.75 -11.61 -3.18
N SER A 167 -3.61 -12.77 -3.87
CA SER A 167 -4.11 -14.06 -3.35
C SER A 167 -3.07 -15.17 -3.16
N GLU A 168 -1.82 -15.04 -3.61
CA GLU A 168 -0.82 -16.11 -3.43
C GLU A 168 0.60 -15.63 -3.10
N GLU A 169 1.35 -16.46 -2.34
CA GLU A 169 2.80 -16.27 -2.05
C GLU A 169 3.70 -16.57 -3.26
N SER A 170 3.12 -16.97 -4.39
CA SER A 170 3.80 -17.28 -5.66
C SER A 170 3.96 -16.02 -6.51
N ARG A 171 5.10 -15.87 -7.20
CA ARG A 171 5.30 -14.81 -8.20
C ARG A 171 4.38 -15.11 -9.39
N THR A 172 3.34 -14.32 -9.60
CA THR A 172 2.50 -14.43 -10.79
C THR A 172 2.93 -13.45 -11.88
N PRO A 173 2.48 -13.67 -13.13
CA PRO A 173 2.61 -12.74 -14.26
C PRO A 173 2.18 -11.28 -13.99
N ASP A 174 1.45 -11.02 -12.91
CA ASP A 174 0.81 -9.72 -12.67
C ASP A 174 1.69 -8.76 -11.85
N THR A 175 3.00 -8.93 -11.88
CA THR A 175 3.94 -7.95 -11.29
C THR A 175 4.56 -7.10 -12.38
N VAL A 176 4.53 -5.78 -12.21
CA VAL A 176 5.06 -4.82 -13.19
C VAL A 176 5.94 -3.79 -12.50
N ALA A 177 7.09 -3.54 -13.10
CA ALA A 177 7.99 -2.47 -12.72
C ALA A 177 7.81 -1.23 -13.60
N TYR A 178 7.76 -0.08 -12.94
CA TYR A 178 7.68 1.24 -13.52
C TYR A 178 8.92 2.04 -13.12
N LYS A 179 9.45 2.84 -14.05
CA LYS A 179 10.48 3.84 -13.75
C LYS A 179 9.85 5.21 -13.59
N ARG A 180 10.46 6.06 -12.76
CA ARG A 180 10.01 7.44 -12.60
C ARG A 180 10.28 8.24 -13.87
N VAL A 181 9.28 8.99 -14.33
CA VAL A 181 9.43 9.96 -15.41
C VAL A 181 10.00 11.25 -14.83
N ALA A 182 11.13 11.72 -15.36
CA ALA A 182 11.72 12.98 -14.96
C ALA A 182 10.71 14.13 -15.19
N GLN A 183 10.46 14.92 -14.16
CA GLN A 183 9.74 16.18 -14.35
C GLN A 183 10.66 17.09 -15.17
N LYS A 184 10.26 17.44 -16.39
CA LYS A 184 10.90 18.55 -17.10
C LYS A 184 10.69 19.79 -16.24
N SER A 185 11.78 20.35 -15.76
CA SER A 185 11.76 21.69 -15.17
C SER A 185 11.32 22.64 -16.28
N GLU A 186 10.12 23.19 -16.18
CA GLU A 186 9.67 24.30 -17.02
C GLU A 186 10.44 25.58 -16.68
#